data_AF-A0A7L7KUP9-F1
#
_entry.id   AF-A0A7L7KUP9-F1
#
_cell.length_a   1.000
_cell.length_b   1.000
_cell.length_c   1.000
_cell.angle_alpha   90.00
_cell.angle_beta   90.00
_cell.angle_gamma   90.00
#
_symmetry.space_group_name_H-M   'P 1'
#
loop_
_entity.id
_entity.type
_entity.pdbx_description
1 polymer ?
#
loop_
_entity_poly.entity_id
_entity_poly.type
_entity_poly.pdbx_seq_one_letter_code
_entity_poly.pdbx_strand_id
1 'polypeptide(L)' 'MYNNQYLKAFFTLKKIKQSDIAKLLEKSTSTIRRKNDDLGFTQKEILLIHEKYDIPIEAFFYDSSDEKYIKKFL' A
#
# COMPACT_ATOMS: atom_id res chain seq x y z
N MET A 1 -3.96 -5.43 -11.67
CA MET A 1 -4.59 -5.21 -10.35
C MET A 1 -3.45 -4.87 -9.41
N TYR A 2 -3.46 -3.71 -8.74
CA TYR A 2 -2.34 -3.31 -7.87
C TYR A 2 -2.18 -4.32 -6.75
N ASN A 3 -1.05 -5.03 -6.72
CA ASN A 3 -0.79 -5.99 -5.67
C ASN A 3 -0.14 -5.28 -4.49
N ASN A 4 -0.95 -4.77 -3.56
CA ASN A 4 -0.44 -4.07 -2.37
C ASN A 4 0.04 -5.03 -1.27
N GLN A 5 0.54 -6.23 -1.61
CA GLN A 5 0.91 -7.26 -0.64
C GLN A 5 1.95 -6.76 0.37
N TYR A 6 3.00 -6.07 -0.10
CA TYR A 6 4.03 -5.52 0.79
C TYR A 6 3.48 -4.39 1.67
N LEU A 7 2.72 -3.46 1.10
CA LEU A 7 2.05 -2.41 1.87
C LEU A 7 1.14 -2.98 2.99
N LYS A 8 0.34 -4.01 2.67
CA LYS A 8 -0.53 -4.71 3.65
C LYS A 8 0.29 -5.38 4.75
N ALA A 9 1.45 -5.95 4.43
CA ALA A 9 2.36 -6.51 5.41
C ALA A 9 2.91 -5.43 6.35
N PHE A 10 3.33 -4.27 5.83
CA PHE A 10 3.78 -3.14 6.64
C PHE A 10 2.68 -2.62 7.58
N PHE A 11 1.45 -2.48 7.09
CA PHE A 11 0.32 -2.10 7.95
C PHE A 11 0.11 -3.10 9.09
N THR A 12 0.24 -4.40 8.81
CA THR A 12 0.10 -5.44 9.84
C THR A 12 1.22 -5.36 10.88
N LEU A 13 2.48 -5.30 10.43
CA LEU A 13 3.66 -5.25 11.31
C LEU A 13 3.67 -4.01 12.20
N LYS A 14 3.29 -2.85 11.65
CA LYS A 14 3.22 -1.58 12.39
C LYS A 14 1.89 -1.37 13.13
N LYS A 15 1.00 -2.37 13.14
CA LYS A 15 -0.34 -2.34 13.79
C LYS A 15 -1.21 -1.15 13.33
N ILE A 16 -1.08 -0.77 12.06
CA ILE A 16 -1.82 0.34 11.45
C ILE A 16 -3.16 -0.18 10.96
N LYS A 17 -4.25 0.38 11.49
CA LYS A 17 -5.61 0.02 11.09
C LYS A 17 -6.03 0.82 9.86
N GLN A 18 -6.97 0.26 9.10
CA GLN A 18 -7.62 0.97 8.00
C GLN A 18 -8.27 2.29 8.44
N SER A 19 -8.77 2.36 9.68
CA SER A 19 -9.29 3.58 10.30
C SER A 19 -8.24 4.67 10.48
N ASP A 20 -6.98 4.29 10.72
CA ASP A 20 -5.90 5.23 10.97
C ASP A 20 -5.47 5.90 9.67
N ILE A 21 -5.40 5.12 8.58
CA ILE A 21 -5.19 5.64 7.22
C ILE A 21 -6.38 6.50 6.78
N ALA A 22 -7.61 6.07 7.09
CA ALA A 22 -8.82 6.82 6.78
C ALA A 22 -8.81 8.21 7.44
N LYS A 23 -8.41 8.27 8.71
CA LYS A 23 -8.24 9.52 9.45
C LYS A 23 -7.11 10.38 8.87
N LEU A 24 -5.95 9.79 8.55
CA LEU A 24 -4.81 10.51 7.98
C LEU A 24 -5.13 11.16 6.64
N LEU A 25 -5.91 10.47 5.79
CA LEU A 25 -6.21 10.93 4.44
C LEU A 25 -7.55 11.67 4.32
N GLU A 26 -8.25 11.87 5.44
CA GLU A 26 -9.60 12.46 5.51
C GLU A 26 -10.58 11.75 4.55
N LYS A 27 -10.61 10.41 4.63
CA LYS A 27 -11.43 9.54 3.78
C LYS A 27 -12.25 8.56 4.60
N SER A 28 -13.28 8.00 3.98
CA SER A 28 -14.00 6.87 4.56
C SER A 28 -13.11 5.62 4.62
N THR A 29 -13.35 4.76 5.60
CA THR A 29 -12.72 3.44 5.67
C THR A 29 -12.99 2.64 4.40
N SER A 30 -14.20 2.69 3.83
CA SER A 30 -14.55 2.02 2.58
C SER A 30 -13.66 2.45 1.41
N THR A 31 -13.30 3.72 1.33
CA THR A 31 -12.37 4.23 0.30
C THR A 31 -10.98 3.66 0.48
N ILE A 32 -10.47 3.59 1.73
CA ILE A 32 -9.16 3.00 2.00
C ILE A 32 -9.13 1.50 1.64
N ARG A 33 -10.20 0.76 1.93
CA ARG A 33 -10.30 -0.65 1.51
C ARG A 33 -10.13 -0.78 0.00
N ARG A 34 -10.89 0.00 -0.79
CA ARG A 34 -10.79 -0.01 -2.26
C ARG A 34 -9.40 0.38 -2.76
N LYS A 35 -8.73 1.33 -2.10
CA LYS A 35 -7.33 1.70 -2.40
C LYS A 35 -6.35 0.57 -2.13
N ASN A 36 -6.50 -0.12 -1.01
CA ASN A 36 -5.68 -1.27 -0.66
C ASN A 36 -5.91 -2.47 -1.56
N ASP A 37 -7.12 -2.67 -2.06
CA ASP A 37 -7.48 -3.84 -2.85
C ASP A 37 -7.18 -3.63 -4.34
N ASP A 38 -7.59 -2.50 -4.93
CA ASP A 38 -7.61 -2.37 -6.40
C ASP A 38 -7.19 -0.99 -6.96
N LEU A 39 -7.38 0.10 -6.22
CA LEU A 39 -7.21 1.46 -6.77
C LEU A 39 -5.82 2.05 -6.56
N GLY A 40 -5.08 1.59 -5.55
CA GLY A 40 -3.81 2.19 -5.15
C GLY A 40 -3.96 3.59 -4.52
N PHE A 41 -2.81 4.17 -4.19
CA PHE A 41 -2.70 5.49 -3.57
C PHE A 41 -2.11 6.49 -4.55
N THR A 42 -2.55 7.74 -4.46
CA THR A 42 -1.94 8.86 -5.19
C THR A 42 -0.57 9.19 -4.60
N GLN A 43 0.30 9.85 -5.35
CA GLN A 43 1.64 10.25 -4.88
C GLN A 43 1.58 11.05 -3.57
N LYS A 44 0.64 12.01 -3.46
CA LYS A 44 0.44 12.80 -2.23
C LYS A 44 0.07 11.92 -1.03
N GLU A 45 -0.82 10.94 -1.23
CA GLU A 45 -1.22 10.01 -0.17
C GLU A 45 -0.06 9.07 0.22
N ILE A 46 0.73 8.61 -0.74
CA ILE A 46 1.91 7.78 -0.49
C ILE A 46 2.91 8.53 0.39
N LEU A 47 3.22 9.78 0.05
CA LEU A 47 4.14 10.61 0.85
C LEU A 47 3.62 10.81 2.28
N LEU A 48 2.34 11.10 2.44
CA LEU A 48 1.74 11.25 3.78
C LEU A 48 1.81 9.97 4.62
N ILE A 49 1.54 8.81 4.01
CA ILE A 49 1.61 7.52 4.72
C ILE A 49 3.07 7.17 5.03
N HIS A 50 3.99 7.40 4.08
CA HIS A 50 5.43 7.21 4.24
C HIS A 50 5.96 8.02 5.42
N GLU A 51 5.74 9.33 5.42
CA GLU A 51 6.21 10.23 6.48
C GLU A 51 5.58 9.91 7.84
N LYS A 52 4.28 9.57 7.85
CA LYS A 52 3.56 9.34 9.12
C LYS A 52 3.97 8.04 9.80
N TYR A 53 4.19 6.99 9.02
CA TYR A 53 4.36 5.62 9.52
C TYR A 53 5.72 5.01 9.22
N ASP A 54 6.62 5.75 8.56
CA ASP A 54 7.95 5.28 8.18
C ASP A 54 7.86 3.98 7.36
N ILE A 55 7.01 4.00 6.33
CA ILE A 55 6.82 2.87 5.39
C ILE A 55 7.62 3.18 4.12
N PRO A 56 8.53 2.29 3.67
CA PRO A 56 9.29 2.50 2.43
C PRO A 56 8.38 2.77 1.24
N ILE A 57 8.75 3.72 0.38
CA ILE A 57 7.95 4.14 -0.78
C ILE A 57 7.77 2.96 -1.74
N GLU A 58 8.76 2.08 -1.85
CA GLU A 58 8.78 0.87 -2.67
C GLU A 58 7.64 -0.10 -2.30
N ALA A 59 7.19 -0.09 -1.03
CA ALA A 59 6.10 -0.96 -0.58
C ALA A 59 4.77 -0.69 -1.29
N PHE A 60 4.58 0.50 -1.85
CA PHE A 60 3.37 0.91 -2.58
C PHE A 60 3.39 0.50 -4.05
N PHE A 61 4.54 0.06 -4.58
CA PHE A 61 4.74 -0.19 -6.00
C PHE A 61 5.04 -1.66 -6.31
N TYR A 62 4.74 -2.58 -5.39
CA TYR A 62 4.95 -4.00 -5.66
C TYR A 62 4.11 -4.46 -6.87
N ASP A 63 4.79 -4.97 -7.89
CA ASP A 63 4.16 -5.64 -9.01
C ASP A 63 4.57 -7.12 -9.04
N SER A 64 3.59 -7.99 -8.82
CA SER A 64 3.78 -9.44 -8.94
C SER A 64 4.09 -9.90 -10.37
N SER A 65 3.96 -9.03 -11.39
CA SER A 65 4.38 -9.34 -12.76
C SER A 65 5.90 -9.49 -12.88
N ASP A 66 6.67 -8.82 -12.01
CA ASP A 66 8.13 -8.92 -11.95
C ASP A 66 8.61 -10.31 -11.48
N GLU A 67 7.90 -10.95 -10.55
CA GLU A 67 8.23 -12.32 -10.11
C GLU A 67 8.07 -13.34 -11.25
N LYS A 68 7.12 -13.12 -12.15
CA LYS A 68 6.87 -13.99 -13.30
C LYS A 68 7.97 -13.85 -14.35
N TYR A 69 8.57 -12.66 -14.46
CA TYR A 69 9.77 -12.43 -15.27
C TYR A 69 10.99 -13.13 -14.65
N ILE A 70 11.25 -12.95 -13.35
CA ILE A 70 12.41 -13.55 -12.67
C ILE A 70 12.38 -15.09 -12.77
N LYS A 71 11.22 -15.73 -12.58
CA LYS A 71 11.07 -17.19 -12.72
C LYS A 71 11.19 -17.72 -14.16
N LYS A 72 11.13 -16.86 -15.18
CA LYS A 72 11.25 -17.27 -16.58
C LYS A 72 12.71 -17.32 -17.05
N PHE A 73 13.62 -16.69 -16.30
CA PHE A 73 15.05 -16.63 -16.59
C PHE A 73 15.91 -17.49 -15.65
N LEU A 74 15.30 -18.15 -14.67
CA LEU A 74 15.91 -19.16 -13.80
C LEU A 74 15.42 -20.55 -14.22
#